data_AF-A0A3A3FMY5-F1
#
_entry.id   AF-A0A3A3FMY5-F1
#
_cell.length_a   1.000
_cell.length_b   1.000
_cell.length_c   1.000
_cell.angle_alpha   90.00
_cell.angle_beta   90.00
_cell.angle_gamma   90.00
#
_symmetry.space_group_name_H-M   'P 1'
#
loop_
_entity.id
_entity.type
_entity.pdbx_description
1 polymer ?
#
loop_
_entity_poly.entity_id
_entity_poly.type
_entity_poly.pdbx_seq_one_letter_code
_entity_poly.pdbx_strand_id
1 'polypeptide(L)'
;MWLIEGLPGAGKSTMAEYLCVLARQSGYGATWFLEEAVDHPVHPASLKIHRNGCENFIEECLRSWSRFVDRCVSDDTIHILEGSAFQSTVRFMMEIGLPAIGDYFSRFEEIVAPLNPRMVYLRPQDARQHSQYVSQLRGEGWTNQVSGYLENTWYSKCEGLKGIGGMHGFWADYAELCDALVLRMKMPVLTIEFIPGDWERHRSVTARFLGLKEHDDGLV
;
A
#
# COMPACT_ATOMS: atom_id res chain seq x y z
N MET A 1 14.87 -0.20 0.62
CA MET A 1 13.48 -0.72 0.68
C MET A 1 12.60 0.05 -0.30
N TRP A 2 11.65 -0.62 -0.96
CA TRP A 2 10.63 -0.01 -1.82
C TRP A 2 9.24 -0.29 -1.28
N LEU A 3 8.39 0.74 -1.28
CA LEU A 3 7.00 0.66 -0.86
C LEU A 3 6.10 0.91 -2.06
N ILE A 4 5.24 -0.06 -2.39
CA ILE A 4 4.29 0.06 -3.50
C ILE A 4 2.89 0.21 -2.91
N GLU A 5 2.36 1.43 -2.98
CA GLU A 5 1.13 1.82 -2.30
C GLU A 5 0.08 2.31 -3.30
N GLY A 6 -1.19 2.31 -2.89
CA GLY A 6 -2.31 2.66 -3.77
C GLY A 6 -3.62 1.98 -3.40
N LEU A 7 -4.69 2.36 -4.09
CA LEU A 7 -6.04 1.83 -3.89
C LEU A 7 -6.14 0.33 -4.26
N PRO A 8 -7.18 -0.38 -3.79
CA PRO A 8 -7.49 -1.71 -4.32
C PRO A 8 -7.66 -1.65 -5.83
N GLY A 9 -7.16 -2.67 -6.54
CA GLY A 9 -7.24 -2.73 -8.00
C GLY A 9 -6.32 -1.77 -8.77
N ALA A 10 -5.48 -0.96 -8.11
CA ALA A 10 -4.51 -0.08 -8.77
C ALA A 10 -3.25 -0.81 -9.29
N GLY A 11 -3.16 -2.14 -9.17
CA GLY A 11 -2.04 -2.92 -9.71
C GLY A 11 -0.78 -2.98 -8.83
N LYS A 12 -0.89 -2.72 -7.52
CA LYS A 12 0.24 -2.78 -6.57
C LYS A 12 1.01 -4.11 -6.64
N SER A 13 0.32 -5.25 -6.53
CA SER A 13 0.95 -6.58 -6.53
C SER A 13 1.66 -6.85 -7.84
N THR A 14 1.02 -6.52 -8.96
CA THR A 14 1.59 -6.65 -10.30
C THR A 14 2.83 -5.77 -10.48
N MET A 15 2.82 -4.54 -9.95
CA MET A 15 3.98 -3.65 -9.99
C MET A 15 5.11 -4.15 -9.09
N ALA A 16 4.80 -4.61 -7.88
CA ALA A 16 5.79 -5.12 -6.93
C ALA A 16 6.47 -6.40 -7.45
N GLU A 17 5.70 -7.31 -8.05
CA GLU A 17 6.21 -8.50 -8.72
C GLU A 17 7.14 -8.15 -9.88
N TYR A 18 6.69 -7.27 -10.78
CA TYR A 18 7.48 -6.79 -11.92
C TYR A 18 8.81 -6.18 -11.47
N LEU A 19 8.79 -5.30 -10.48
CA LEU A 19 9.98 -4.66 -9.94
C LEU A 19 10.94 -5.65 -9.28
N CYS A 20 10.40 -6.67 -8.61
CA CYS A 20 11.21 -7.74 -8.02
C CYS A 20 11.97 -8.53 -9.11
N VAL A 21 11.27 -8.89 -10.18
CA VAL A 21 11.87 -9.57 -11.34
C VAL A 21 12.93 -8.68 -12.01
N LEU A 22 12.59 -7.42 -12.31
CA LEU A 22 13.48 -6.48 -12.97
C LEU A 22 14.74 -6.19 -12.14
N ALA A 23 14.60 -6.03 -10.82
CA ALA A 23 15.74 -5.85 -9.91
C ALA A 23 16.69 -7.05 -9.95
N ARG A 24 16.15 -8.28 -9.91
CA ARG A 24 16.95 -9.52 -10.02
C ARG A 24 17.65 -9.62 -11.37
N GLN A 25 16.95 -9.31 -12.46
CA GLN A 25 17.54 -9.26 -13.82
C GLN A 25 18.61 -8.17 -13.96
N SER A 26 18.56 -7.13 -13.14
CA SER A 26 19.57 -6.06 -13.06
C SER A 26 20.75 -6.41 -12.15
N GLY A 27 20.79 -7.62 -11.58
CA GLY A 27 21.89 -8.11 -10.74
C GLY A 27 21.75 -7.79 -9.24
N TYR A 28 20.61 -7.26 -8.79
CA TYR A 28 20.36 -7.00 -7.38
C TYR A 28 19.72 -8.21 -6.67
N GLY A 29 20.04 -8.41 -5.40
CA GLY A 29 19.17 -9.18 -4.51
C GLY A 29 17.84 -8.44 -4.37
N ALA A 30 16.71 -9.13 -4.53
CA ALA A 30 15.39 -8.53 -4.29
C ALA A 30 14.41 -9.56 -3.72
N THR A 31 13.56 -9.10 -2.79
CA THR A 31 12.52 -9.91 -2.15
C THR A 31 11.23 -9.11 -2.11
N TRP A 32 10.16 -9.70 -2.63
CA TRP A 32 8.81 -9.14 -2.58
C TRP A 32 8.02 -9.76 -1.43
N PHE A 33 7.40 -8.90 -0.63
CA PHE A 33 6.46 -9.26 0.42
C PHE A 33 5.04 -8.91 -0.01
N LEU A 34 4.23 -9.94 -0.25
CA LEU A 34 2.82 -9.84 -0.63
C LEU A 34 1.98 -9.38 0.56
N GLU A 35 1.13 -8.37 0.37
CA GLU A 35 0.31 -7.76 1.44
C GLU A 35 -0.48 -8.83 2.23
N GLU A 36 -1.03 -9.82 1.53
CA GLU A 36 -1.92 -10.86 2.08
C GLU A 36 -1.17 -12.09 2.61
N ALA A 37 0.16 -12.09 2.63
CA ALA A 37 0.94 -13.22 3.16
C ALA A 37 0.68 -13.46 4.66
N VAL A 38 0.50 -14.72 5.04
CA VAL A 38 0.19 -15.13 6.42
C VAL A 38 1.33 -14.76 7.38
N ASP A 39 2.57 -14.97 6.94
CA ASP A 39 3.82 -14.74 7.65
C ASP A 39 4.49 -13.40 7.25
N HIS A 40 3.70 -12.43 6.76
CA HIS A 40 4.21 -11.13 6.35
C HIS A 40 5.06 -10.50 7.47
N PRO A 41 6.31 -10.06 7.20
CA PRO A 41 7.30 -9.78 8.24
C PRO A 41 6.97 -8.55 9.09
N VAL A 42 6.06 -7.70 8.61
CA VAL A 42 5.57 -6.48 9.27
C VAL A 42 4.09 -6.59 9.67
N HIS A 43 3.29 -7.38 8.95
CA HIS A 43 1.83 -7.45 9.11
C HIS A 43 1.34 -8.91 9.13
N PRO A 44 1.85 -9.74 10.06
CA PRO A 44 1.43 -11.12 10.13
C PRO A 44 -0.07 -11.21 10.37
N ALA A 45 -0.70 -12.30 9.93
CA ALA A 45 -2.15 -12.48 10.04
C ALA A 45 -2.67 -12.27 11.48
N SER A 46 -1.88 -12.64 12.50
CA SER A 46 -2.22 -12.40 13.91
C SER A 46 -2.46 -10.92 14.23
N LEU A 47 -1.58 -10.03 13.77
CA LEU A 47 -1.72 -8.58 13.98
C LEU A 47 -2.99 -8.04 13.30
N LYS A 48 -3.31 -8.55 12.09
CA LYS A 48 -4.52 -8.14 11.36
C LYS A 48 -5.80 -8.60 12.07
N ILE A 49 -5.81 -9.81 12.63
CA ILE A 49 -6.96 -10.38 13.34
C ILE A 49 -7.23 -9.66 14.66
N HIS A 50 -6.20 -9.32 15.42
CA HIS A 50 -6.33 -8.72 16.74
C HIS A 50 -6.51 -7.19 16.75
N ARG A 51 -6.64 -6.54 15.58
CA ARG A 51 -6.81 -5.07 15.49
C ARG A 51 -7.98 -4.51 16.31
N ASN A 52 -9.04 -5.29 16.55
CA ASN A 52 -10.22 -4.90 17.33
C ASN A 52 -10.12 -5.24 18.83
N GLY A 53 -8.95 -5.65 19.32
CA GLY A 53 -8.73 -6.05 20.73
C GLY A 53 -7.33 -5.73 21.27
N CYS A 54 -6.38 -5.32 20.44
CA CYS A 54 -5.11 -4.78 20.92
C CYS A 54 -5.32 -3.33 21.36
N GLU A 55 -5.25 -3.08 22.67
CA GLU A 55 -5.23 -1.73 23.26
C GLU A 55 -4.11 -0.84 22.68
N ASN A 56 -3.21 -1.40 21.85
CA ASN A 56 -2.11 -0.66 21.25
C ASN A 56 -1.71 -1.08 19.82
N PHE A 57 -2.68 -1.24 18.90
CA PHE A 57 -2.42 -1.57 17.47
C PHE A 57 -1.29 -0.73 16.84
N ILE A 58 -1.27 0.58 17.12
CA ILE A 58 -0.24 1.52 16.65
C ILE A 58 1.17 1.07 17.07
N GLU A 59 1.39 0.82 18.36
CA GLU A 59 2.71 0.43 18.86
C GLU A 59 3.11 -0.97 18.39
N GLU A 60 2.16 -1.87 18.14
CA GLU A 60 2.47 -3.18 17.55
C GLU A 60 2.88 -3.09 16.09
N CYS A 61 2.23 -2.23 15.30
CA CYS A 61 2.66 -1.90 13.94
C CYS A 61 4.08 -1.31 13.95
N LEU A 62 4.35 -0.30 14.79
CA LEU A 62 5.66 0.33 14.90
C LEU A 62 6.75 -0.66 15.34
N ARG A 63 6.46 -1.51 16.35
CA ARG A 63 7.38 -2.57 16.78
C ARG A 63 7.66 -3.59 15.68
N SER A 64 6.66 -3.90 14.85
CA SER A 64 6.84 -4.82 13.73
C SER A 64 7.70 -4.22 12.63
N TRP A 65 7.55 -2.92 12.34
CA TRP A 65 8.48 -2.17 11.50
C TRP A 65 9.90 -2.14 12.07
N SER A 66 10.08 -1.85 13.36
CA SER A 66 11.42 -1.83 13.98
C SER A 66 12.11 -3.19 13.84
N ARG A 67 11.42 -4.29 14.17
CA ARG A 67 11.97 -5.66 13.99
C ARG A 67 12.29 -5.99 12.54
N PHE A 68 11.52 -5.46 11.59
CA PHE A 68 11.82 -5.63 10.18
C PHE A 68 13.11 -4.89 9.80
N VAL A 69 13.23 -3.63 10.20
CA VAL A 69 14.43 -2.81 9.97
C VAL A 69 15.68 -3.45 10.58
N ASP A 70 15.59 -3.92 11.83
CA ASP A 70 16.72 -4.58 12.51
C ASP A 70 17.24 -5.81 11.75
N ARG A 71 16.34 -6.56 11.08
CA ARG A 71 16.70 -7.73 10.27
C ARG A 71 17.28 -7.37 8.91
N CYS A 72 16.89 -6.22 8.36
CA CYS A 72 17.19 -5.81 6.99
C CYS A 72 18.33 -4.79 6.88
N VAL A 73 18.73 -4.14 7.97
CA VAL A 73 19.72 -3.05 7.91
C VAL A 73 21.11 -3.50 7.44
N SER A 74 21.46 -4.76 7.64
CA SER A 74 22.70 -5.38 7.15
C SER A 74 22.50 -6.24 5.89
N ASP A 75 21.31 -6.20 5.29
CA ASP A 75 20.97 -6.95 4.09
C ASP A 75 21.03 -6.01 2.87
N ASP A 76 21.87 -6.37 1.89
CA ASP A 76 22.00 -5.64 0.62
C ASP A 76 20.83 -5.93 -0.34
N THR A 77 19.84 -6.73 0.07
CA THR A 77 18.64 -7.05 -0.68
C THR A 77 17.67 -5.88 -0.76
N ILE A 78 17.12 -5.64 -1.95
CA ILE A 78 15.99 -4.75 -2.15
C ILE A 78 14.72 -5.42 -1.62
N HIS A 79 14.27 -4.97 -0.45
CA HIS A 79 12.98 -5.37 0.10
C HIS A 79 11.85 -4.54 -0.50
N ILE A 80 10.89 -5.21 -1.17
CA ILE A 80 9.73 -4.61 -1.83
C ILE A 80 8.50 -5.01 -1.06
N LEU A 81 7.82 -4.06 -0.43
CA LEU A 81 6.58 -4.30 0.30
C LEU A 81 5.45 -3.59 -0.43
N GLU A 82 4.34 -4.28 -0.62
CA GLU A 82 3.14 -3.65 -1.17
C GLU A 82 2.03 -3.52 -0.12
N GLY A 83 1.26 -2.43 -0.21
CA GLY A 83 0.11 -2.17 0.65
C GLY A 83 0.42 -2.10 2.16
N SER A 84 1.68 -2.12 2.57
CA SER A 84 2.05 -2.31 3.98
C SER A 84 1.91 -1.01 4.77
N ALA A 85 2.38 0.10 4.20
CA ALA A 85 2.30 1.41 4.85
C ALA A 85 0.85 1.93 4.85
N PHE A 86 0.12 1.79 3.72
CA PHE A 86 -1.24 2.30 3.63
C PHE A 86 -2.31 1.22 3.87
N GLN A 87 -2.44 0.19 3.02
CA GLN A 87 -3.60 -0.74 3.06
C GLN A 87 -3.67 -1.61 4.33
N SER A 88 -2.53 -2.04 4.84
CA SER A 88 -2.41 -2.91 6.02
C SER A 88 -2.09 -2.14 7.30
N THR A 89 -2.04 -0.80 7.26
CA THR A 89 -1.97 0.02 8.48
C THR A 89 -2.89 1.23 8.46
N VAL A 90 -2.61 2.27 7.66
CA VAL A 90 -3.39 3.52 7.64
C VAL A 90 -4.87 3.26 7.38
N ARG A 91 -5.21 2.35 6.45
CA ARG A 91 -6.59 1.95 6.20
C ARG A 91 -7.24 1.38 7.45
N PHE A 92 -6.58 0.45 8.15
CA PHE A 92 -7.14 -0.12 9.37
C PHE A 92 -7.30 0.95 10.44
N MET A 93 -6.32 1.83 10.65
CA MET A 93 -6.45 2.96 11.58
C MET A 93 -7.66 3.83 11.26
N MET A 94 -7.89 4.14 9.97
CA MET A 94 -9.07 4.86 9.51
C MET A 94 -10.34 4.06 9.82
N GLU A 95 -10.43 2.79 9.43
CA GLU A 95 -11.62 1.93 9.66
C GLU A 95 -12.08 1.91 11.13
N ILE A 96 -11.14 1.87 12.08
CA ILE A 96 -11.45 1.85 13.53
C ILE A 96 -11.47 3.23 14.19
N GLY A 97 -11.27 4.31 13.43
CA GLY A 97 -11.35 5.68 13.94
C GLY A 97 -10.21 6.08 14.87
N LEU A 98 -9.02 5.49 14.71
CA LEU A 98 -7.89 5.85 15.55
C LEU A 98 -7.44 7.29 15.29
N PRO A 99 -7.27 8.09 16.34
CA PRO A 99 -6.67 9.41 16.20
C PRO A 99 -5.20 9.30 15.79
N ALA A 100 -4.60 10.41 15.37
CA ALA A 100 -3.15 10.55 15.19
C ALA A 100 -2.50 9.67 14.10
N ILE A 101 -3.21 9.38 13.00
CA ILE A 101 -2.62 8.72 11.81
C ILE A 101 -1.34 9.42 11.34
N GLY A 102 -1.30 10.76 11.37
CA GLY A 102 -0.12 11.55 11.01
C GLY A 102 1.09 11.33 11.94
N ASP A 103 0.86 11.19 13.25
CA ASP A 103 1.92 10.95 14.22
C ASP A 103 2.47 9.52 14.09
N TYR A 104 1.57 8.54 13.92
CA TYR A 104 1.98 7.18 13.57
C TYR A 104 2.85 7.17 12.31
N PHE A 105 2.40 7.84 11.25
CA PHE A 105 3.10 7.82 9.97
C PHE A 105 4.48 8.46 10.08
N SER A 106 4.59 9.58 10.80
CA SER A 106 5.88 10.25 11.07
C SER A 106 6.86 9.34 11.81
N ARG A 107 6.40 8.59 12.81
CA ARG A 107 7.23 7.61 13.55
C ARG A 107 7.59 6.41 12.69
N PHE A 108 6.67 5.95 11.85
CA PHE A 108 6.95 4.91 10.86
C PHE A 108 8.09 5.34 9.92
N GLU A 109 8.05 6.57 9.38
CA GLU A 109 9.11 7.11 8.52
C GLU A 109 10.47 7.13 9.21
N GLU A 110 10.52 7.55 10.48
CA GLU A 110 11.74 7.56 11.30
C GLU A 110 12.31 6.15 11.49
N ILE A 111 11.44 5.17 11.77
CA ILE A 111 11.84 3.77 11.96
C ILE A 111 12.44 3.20 10.67
N VAL A 112 11.82 3.45 9.51
CA VAL A 112 12.26 2.85 8.25
C VAL A 112 13.38 3.61 7.54
N ALA A 113 13.72 4.82 7.98
CA ALA A 113 14.75 5.66 7.40
C ALA A 113 16.11 4.95 7.13
N PRO A 114 16.63 4.08 8.04
CA PRO A 114 17.89 3.36 7.79
C PRO A 114 17.88 2.47 6.55
N LEU A 115 16.69 2.03 6.08
CA LEU A 115 16.57 1.19 4.89
C LEU A 115 16.49 2.00 3.57
N ASN A 116 16.71 3.32 3.63
CA ASN A 116 16.61 4.24 2.49
C ASN A 116 15.33 4.02 1.67
N PRO A 117 14.14 4.18 2.29
CA PRO A 117 12.88 3.84 1.66
C PRO A 117 12.58 4.76 0.48
N ARG A 118 11.98 4.21 -0.56
CA ARG A 118 11.39 4.96 -1.69
C ARG A 118 9.98 4.45 -1.93
N MET A 119 9.02 5.35 -2.06
CA MET A 119 7.61 5.00 -2.25
C MET A 119 7.17 5.25 -3.70
N VAL A 120 6.39 4.31 -4.23
CA VAL A 120 5.64 4.45 -5.47
C VAL A 120 4.17 4.43 -5.10
N TYR A 121 3.46 5.51 -5.36
CA TYR A 121 2.06 5.67 -5.03
C TYR A 121 1.21 5.68 -6.30
N LEU A 122 0.47 4.58 -6.52
CA LEU A 122 -0.44 4.39 -7.65
C LEU A 122 -1.79 5.02 -7.31
N ARG A 123 -2.02 6.21 -7.85
CA ARG A 123 -3.16 7.08 -7.51
C ARG A 123 -4.01 7.32 -8.75
N PRO A 124 -5.17 6.66 -8.91
CA PRO A 124 -6.13 7.03 -9.96
C PRO A 124 -6.52 8.50 -9.81
N GLN A 125 -6.90 9.22 -10.87
CA GLN A 125 -7.31 10.62 -10.73
C GLN A 125 -8.56 10.76 -9.84
N ASP A 126 -9.61 9.99 -10.15
CA ASP A 126 -10.84 9.90 -9.35
C ASP A 126 -10.91 8.55 -8.63
N ALA A 127 -10.77 8.58 -7.31
CA ALA A 127 -10.78 7.39 -6.47
C ALA A 127 -12.16 6.71 -6.41
N ARG A 128 -13.25 7.50 -6.48
CA ARG A 128 -14.62 6.99 -6.47
C ARG A 128 -14.93 6.28 -7.78
N GLN A 129 -14.60 6.90 -8.91
CA GLN A 129 -14.75 6.30 -10.23
C GLN A 129 -13.89 5.04 -10.37
N HIS A 130 -12.65 5.06 -9.87
CA HIS A 130 -11.79 3.88 -9.83
C HIS A 130 -12.41 2.76 -9.00
N SER A 131 -12.97 3.07 -7.83
CA SER A 131 -13.66 2.07 -7.00
C SER A 131 -14.85 1.43 -7.72
N GLN A 132 -15.63 2.22 -8.46
CA GLN A 132 -16.73 1.72 -9.31
C GLN A 132 -16.21 0.80 -10.42
N TYR A 133 -15.13 1.19 -11.11
CA TYR A 133 -14.48 0.37 -12.12
C TYR A 133 -13.99 -0.97 -11.53
N VAL A 134 -13.34 -0.95 -10.36
CA VAL A 134 -12.88 -2.16 -9.69
C VAL A 134 -14.04 -3.08 -9.31
N SER A 135 -15.18 -2.54 -8.87
CA SER A 135 -16.38 -3.33 -8.62
C SER A 135 -16.90 -4.02 -9.86
N GLN A 136 -16.92 -3.34 -11.01
CA GLN A 136 -17.30 -3.96 -12.29
C GLN A 136 -16.33 -5.06 -12.70
N LEU A 137 -15.02 -4.83 -12.52
CA LEU A 137 -13.96 -5.78 -12.87
C LEU A 137 -13.97 -7.04 -11.98
N ARG A 138 -14.21 -6.87 -10.67
CA ARG A 138 -14.16 -7.94 -9.66
C ARG A 138 -15.50 -8.66 -9.49
N GLY A 139 -16.60 -8.07 -9.97
CA GLY A 139 -17.95 -8.64 -9.93
C GLY A 139 -18.69 -8.44 -8.61
N GLU A 140 -19.95 -8.88 -8.59
CA GLU A 140 -20.90 -8.63 -7.49
C GLU A 140 -20.49 -9.31 -6.19
N GLY A 141 -19.98 -10.54 -6.24
CA GLY A 141 -19.61 -11.30 -5.03
C GLY A 141 -18.56 -10.57 -4.20
N TRP A 142 -17.47 -10.12 -4.85
CA TRP A 142 -16.44 -9.33 -4.20
C TRP A 142 -16.98 -7.96 -3.73
N THR A 143 -17.76 -7.29 -4.57
CA THR A 143 -18.33 -5.96 -4.29
C THR A 143 -19.26 -5.99 -3.06
N ASN A 144 -20.13 -6.99 -2.97
CA ASN A 144 -21.03 -7.17 -1.83
C ASN A 144 -20.27 -7.53 -0.54
N GLN A 145 -19.23 -8.37 -0.65
CA GLN A 145 -18.39 -8.70 0.50
C GLN A 145 -17.66 -7.46 1.05
N VAL A 146 -17.01 -6.67 0.19
CA VAL A 146 -16.25 -5.49 0.62
C VAL A 146 -17.16 -4.39 1.14
N SER A 147 -18.29 -4.13 0.47
CA SER A 147 -19.25 -3.13 0.94
C SER A 147 -19.88 -3.52 2.28
N GLY A 148 -20.31 -4.77 2.44
CA GLY A 148 -20.84 -5.31 3.70
C GLY A 148 -19.80 -5.30 4.83
N TYR A 149 -18.51 -5.50 4.52
CA TYR A 149 -17.44 -5.32 5.49
C TYR A 149 -17.28 -3.84 5.90
N LEU A 150 -17.10 -2.94 4.91
CA LEU A 150 -16.76 -1.54 5.19
C LEU A 150 -17.89 -0.76 5.84
N GLU A 151 -19.16 -1.02 5.51
CA GLU A 151 -20.29 -0.32 6.13
C GLU A 151 -20.39 -0.58 7.64
N ASN A 152 -19.77 -1.65 8.14
CA ASN A 152 -19.77 -2.02 9.54
C ASN A 152 -18.58 -1.47 10.34
N THR A 153 -17.61 -0.85 9.68
CA THR A 153 -16.48 -0.18 10.32
C THR A 153 -16.92 1.05 11.12
N TRP A 154 -16.10 1.49 12.07
CA TRP A 154 -16.42 2.68 12.88
C TRP A 154 -16.52 3.92 11.99
N TYR A 155 -15.55 4.12 11.10
CA TYR A 155 -15.50 5.28 10.20
C TYR A 155 -16.74 5.40 9.33
N SER A 156 -17.11 4.31 8.64
CA SER A 156 -18.30 4.32 7.77
C SER A 156 -19.58 4.62 8.53
N LYS A 157 -19.70 4.16 9.79
CA LYS A 157 -20.86 4.49 10.64
C LYS A 157 -20.91 5.96 11.02
N CYS A 158 -19.76 6.57 11.34
CA CYS A 158 -19.65 7.99 11.66
C CYS A 158 -19.96 8.88 10.46
N GLU A 159 -19.46 8.51 9.27
CA GLU A 159 -19.65 9.28 8.02
C GLU A 159 -20.97 8.92 7.30
N GLY A 160 -21.77 7.99 7.83
CA GLY A 160 -23.03 7.57 7.21
C GLY A 160 -22.87 6.79 5.89
N LEU A 161 -21.69 6.22 5.64
CA LEU A 161 -21.37 5.43 4.44
C LEU A 161 -22.01 4.04 4.53
N LYS A 162 -22.96 3.73 3.63
CA LYS A 162 -23.72 2.46 3.60
C LYS A 162 -23.73 1.80 2.23
N GLY A 163 -23.72 0.47 2.22
CA GLY A 163 -23.76 -0.34 0.99
C GLY A 163 -22.65 0.01 -0.01
N ILE A 164 -22.88 -0.32 -1.28
CA ILE A 164 -21.90 -0.15 -2.35
C ILE A 164 -21.53 1.32 -2.58
N GLY A 165 -22.52 2.23 -2.52
CA GLY A 165 -22.25 3.67 -2.63
C GLY A 165 -21.36 4.20 -1.50
N GLY A 166 -21.58 3.71 -0.27
CA GLY A 166 -20.75 3.99 0.89
C GLY A 166 -19.33 3.46 0.75
N MET A 167 -19.17 2.23 0.23
CA MET A 167 -17.85 1.65 -0.08
C MET A 167 -17.05 2.54 -1.03
N HIS A 168 -17.67 3.05 -2.10
CA HIS A 168 -16.97 3.96 -3.02
C HIS A 168 -16.60 5.29 -2.36
N GLY A 169 -17.41 5.77 -1.41
CA GLY A 169 -17.08 6.95 -0.60
C GLY A 169 -15.91 6.70 0.33
N PHE A 170 -15.91 5.57 1.04
CA PHE A 170 -14.82 5.17 1.91
C PHE A 170 -13.48 5.18 1.18
N TRP A 171 -13.42 4.61 -0.03
CA TRP A 171 -12.18 4.59 -0.82
C TRP A 171 -11.75 5.97 -1.34
N ALA A 172 -12.69 6.89 -1.54
CA ALA A 172 -12.38 8.27 -1.90
C ALA A 172 -11.76 9.01 -0.70
N ASP A 173 -12.40 8.96 0.46
CA ASP A 173 -11.90 9.56 1.70
C ASP A 173 -10.53 8.99 2.08
N TYR A 174 -10.36 7.68 1.92
CA TYR A 174 -9.09 7.01 2.17
C TYR A 174 -7.99 7.47 1.21
N ALA A 175 -8.31 7.71 -0.06
CA ALA A 175 -7.37 8.26 -1.02
C ALA A 175 -6.94 9.68 -0.62
N GLU A 176 -7.87 10.53 -0.19
CA GLU A 176 -7.57 11.89 0.28
C GLU A 176 -6.69 11.88 1.54
N LEU A 177 -6.95 10.96 2.47
CA LEU A 177 -6.09 10.74 3.63
C LEU A 177 -4.66 10.35 3.20
N CYS A 178 -4.52 9.40 2.27
CA CYS A 178 -3.22 9.01 1.73
C CYS A 178 -2.53 10.18 1.01
N ASP A 179 -3.26 10.96 0.20
CA ASP A 179 -2.73 12.14 -0.49
C ASP A 179 -2.16 13.14 0.53
N ALA A 180 -2.87 13.38 1.64
CA ALA A 180 -2.41 14.26 2.72
C ALA A 180 -1.13 13.76 3.42
N LEU A 181 -0.96 12.44 3.56
CA LEU A 181 0.27 11.83 4.08
C LEU A 181 1.42 11.95 3.08
N VAL A 182 1.17 11.68 1.81
CA VAL A 182 2.16 11.80 0.72
C VAL A 182 2.70 13.23 0.62
N LEU A 183 1.84 14.25 0.73
CA LEU A 183 2.24 15.65 0.68
C LEU A 183 3.23 16.07 1.79
N ARG A 184 3.28 15.34 2.90
CA ARG A 184 4.13 15.65 4.06
C ARG A 184 5.28 14.65 4.24
N MET A 185 5.37 13.67 3.36
CA MET A 185 6.32 12.57 3.42
C MET A 185 7.75 13.08 3.30
N LYS A 186 8.64 12.55 4.16
CA LYS A 186 10.07 12.88 4.18
C LYS A 186 10.87 11.98 3.25
N MET A 187 10.42 10.75 3.03
CA MET A 187 11.06 9.83 2.08
C MET A 187 10.72 10.20 0.62
N PRO A 188 11.60 9.87 -0.36
CA PRO A 188 11.29 10.06 -1.77
C PRO A 188 10.02 9.31 -2.18
N VAL A 189 9.10 10.01 -2.82
CA VAL A 189 7.84 9.47 -3.34
C VAL A 189 7.64 9.82 -4.81
N LEU A 190 7.29 8.81 -5.60
CA LEU A 190 6.77 8.96 -6.94
C LEU A 190 5.27 8.71 -6.91
N THR A 191 4.48 9.76 -7.15
CA THR A 191 3.04 9.58 -7.40
C THR A 191 2.81 9.38 -8.89
N ILE A 192 2.14 8.28 -9.24
CA ILE A 192 1.77 7.95 -10.61
C ILE A 192 0.26 8.04 -10.71
N GLU A 193 -0.22 8.85 -11.66
CA GLU A 193 -1.62 8.80 -12.06
C GLU A 193 -1.90 7.41 -12.64
N PHE A 194 -2.70 6.61 -11.93
CA PHE A 194 -3.04 5.26 -12.38
C PHE A 194 -4.12 5.31 -13.46
N ILE A 195 -3.76 4.90 -14.67
CA ILE A 195 -4.66 4.78 -15.82
C ILE A 195 -4.80 3.29 -16.20
N PRO A 196 -5.99 2.67 -16.08
CA PRO A 196 -6.19 1.28 -16.47
C PRO A 196 -5.69 1.00 -17.90
N GLY A 197 -4.79 0.02 -18.05
CA GLY A 197 -4.25 -0.40 -19.34
C GLY A 197 -2.93 0.28 -19.75
N ASP A 198 -2.54 1.42 -19.15
CA ASP A 198 -1.28 2.12 -19.46
C ASP A 198 -0.07 1.54 -18.68
N TRP A 199 0.02 0.21 -18.63
CA TRP A 199 0.99 -0.49 -17.79
C TRP A 199 2.44 -0.21 -18.16
N GLU A 200 2.71 -0.02 -19.45
CA GLU A 200 4.06 0.23 -19.94
C GLU A 200 4.60 1.55 -19.41
N ARG A 201 3.80 2.62 -19.50
CA ARG A 201 4.16 3.91 -18.93
C ARG A 201 4.36 3.81 -17.42
N HIS A 202 3.44 3.17 -16.71
CA HIS A 202 3.56 3.02 -15.26
C HIS A 202 4.86 2.31 -14.88
N ARG A 203 5.20 1.22 -15.57
CA ARG A 203 6.42 0.43 -15.33
C ARG A 203 7.67 1.25 -15.61
N SER A 204 7.75 1.91 -16.77
CA SER A 204 8.95 2.67 -17.16
C SER A 204 9.24 3.86 -16.25
N VAL A 205 8.20 4.62 -15.87
CA VAL A 205 8.38 5.73 -14.93
C VAL A 205 8.80 5.21 -13.55
N THR A 206 8.22 4.09 -13.10
CA THR A 206 8.57 3.46 -11.82
C THR A 206 10.00 2.94 -11.80
N ALA A 207 10.40 2.17 -12.82
CA ALA A 207 11.74 1.61 -12.95
C ALA A 207 12.81 2.71 -12.92
N ARG A 208 12.59 3.80 -13.69
CA ARG A 208 13.48 4.96 -13.71
C ARG A 208 13.62 5.62 -12.35
N PHE A 209 12.52 5.85 -11.64
CA PHE A 209 12.55 6.43 -10.28
C PHE A 209 13.29 5.53 -9.29
N LEU A 210 13.15 4.21 -9.43
CA LEU A 210 13.83 3.24 -8.58
C LEU A 210 15.29 2.98 -9.00
N GLY A 211 15.75 3.59 -10.10
CA GLY A 211 17.11 3.48 -10.60
C GLY A 211 17.41 2.12 -11.25
N LEU A 212 16.37 1.41 -11.66
CA LEU A 212 16.50 0.19 -12.44
C LEU A 212 16.74 0.54 -13.92
N LYS A 213 17.61 -0.23 -14.58
CA LYS A 213 17.76 -0.17 -16.02
C LYS A 213 16.71 -1.09 -16.63
N GLU A 214 15.88 -0.53 -17.51
CA GLU A 214 15.08 -1.37 -18.39
C GLU A 214 16.06 -2.04 -19.36
N HIS A 215 16.07 -3.37 -19.41
CA HIS A 215 16.73 -4.07 -20.49
C HIS A 215 15.82 -3.90 -21.71
N ASP A 216 16.34 -3.36 -22.80
CA ASP A 216 15.69 -3.49 -24.10
C ASP A 216 15.63 -5.00 -24.38
N ASP A 217 14.46 -5.60 -24.18
CA ASP A 217 14.16 -6.90 -24.78
C ASP A 217 14.15 -6.64 -26.29
N GLY A 218 15.33 -6.77 -26.90
CA GLY A 218 15.53 -6.74 -28.34
C GLY A 218 14.70 -7.83 -28.98
N LEU A 219 13.44 -7.54 -29.25
CA LEU A 219 12.61 -8.25 -30.21
C LEU A 219 13.02 -7.76 -31.60
N VAL A 220 14.06 -8.41 -32.12
CA VAL A 220 14.25 -8.61 -33.57
C VAL A 220 13.49 -9.86 -33.97
#